data_AF-A0A966URN0-F1
#
_entry.id   AF-A0A966URN0-F1
#
_cell.length_a   1.000
_cell.length_b   1.000
_cell.length_c   1.000
_cell.angle_alpha   90.00
_cell.angle_beta   90.00
_cell.angle_gamma   90.00
#
_symmetry.space_group_name_H-M   'P 1'
#
loop_
_entity.id
_entity.type
_entity.pdbx_description
1 polymer ?
#
loop_
_entity_poly.entity_id
_entity_poly.type
_entity_poly.pdbx_seq_one_letter_code
_entity_poly.pdbx_strand_id
1 'polypeptide(L)'
;MKLPENAQAQCEQLLKEFRRKIPDDAAYSDRLVEEIEIILGLRFTEYFLQVREILDMTTDLPHMTRGSAGSSLVCWALGITDVDPIKWDIPLSRFLNPHRDDLPDIDIDYPHWAQTTVMERIFKRWPGKSARISNYVTFKEKSAKREAARRLGAKGKLPRNFKYDDLDIDIGEAIRIEKKLLGKKRAISKHCGGILVFKHNLPKSLINADNQILLDKHEVEDLEHLKVDILANRGLSQLYEIEPNMSLEDYPDYDEATINLLCNGDVLGVTQGESPAMRRLFRAIQPKSRSDCVFATALIRPVATTGRQKASFFHDWTEQRLEESIVYEDDAIKKISKLIGCDIYEADMYRRAFAKKNEEKVYEFMHRMGTHPNKTEIIDELYQLGNFGLCRAHAVNLGRLIWALAYQKAHNPKPFWAAYLKHCEGSYRRWVYKNEAKRAGWDLRDLGYNYSLLNDSIYEYRKYGWWGDQEFLSGFYCSNQYLDRFEFAGLVANGRVFKGEGGKYITFLTLGVGNGKYIDLLVKGPVAYHDYDVVCGVGKVKTSNGSQYIECQNVRTLKLEKFISA
;
A
#
# COMPACT_ATOMS: atom_id res chain seq x y z
N MET A 1 -26.27 24.12 11.28
CA MET A 1 -24.98 24.86 11.34
C MET A 1 -25.25 26.29 10.83
N LYS A 2 -24.66 27.35 11.41
CA LYS A 2 -24.91 28.72 10.92
C LYS A 2 -24.00 29.00 9.72
N LEU A 3 -24.59 29.26 8.56
CA LEU A 3 -23.85 29.61 7.35
C LEU A 3 -23.19 31.00 7.48
N PRO A 4 -22.05 31.23 6.80
CA PRO A 4 -21.41 32.55 6.77
C PRO A 4 -22.26 33.56 5.97
N GLU A 5 -22.12 34.85 6.26
CA GLU A 5 -22.91 35.91 5.60
C GLU A 5 -22.71 35.96 4.07
N ASN A 6 -21.51 35.58 3.60
CA ASN A 6 -21.17 35.48 2.19
C ASN A 6 -21.31 34.06 1.61
N ALA A 7 -22.12 33.19 2.21
CA ALA A 7 -22.31 31.79 1.79
C ALA A 7 -22.68 31.64 0.31
N GLN A 8 -23.57 32.48 -0.21
CA GLN A 8 -23.96 32.42 -1.61
C GLN A 8 -22.77 32.69 -2.54
N ALA A 9 -21.99 33.75 -2.27
CA ALA A 9 -20.82 34.08 -3.07
C ALA A 9 -19.74 32.98 -3.02
N GLN A 10 -19.54 32.37 -1.85
CA GLN A 10 -18.63 31.23 -1.68
C GLN A 10 -19.10 29.98 -2.44
N CYS A 11 -20.40 29.71 -2.42
CA CYS A 11 -21.01 28.63 -3.20
C CYS A 11 -20.80 28.85 -4.70
N GLU A 12 -21.13 30.04 -5.21
CA GLU A 12 -20.91 30.40 -6.62
C GLU A 12 -19.45 30.29 -7.03
N GLN A 13 -18.51 30.62 -6.13
CA GLN A 13 -17.08 30.47 -6.39
C GLN A 13 -16.68 28.99 -6.52
N LEU A 14 -17.15 28.12 -5.64
CA LEU A 14 -16.89 26.67 -5.74
C LEU A 14 -17.47 26.08 -7.01
N LEU A 15 -18.72 26.41 -7.34
CA LEU A 15 -19.40 25.89 -8.53
C LEU A 15 -18.70 26.28 -9.83
N LYS A 16 -18.11 27.49 -9.89
CA LYS A 16 -17.34 27.96 -11.06
C LYS A 16 -16.06 27.14 -11.32
N GLU A 17 -15.52 26.51 -10.28
CA GLU A 17 -14.31 25.69 -10.37
C GLU A 17 -14.59 24.21 -10.71
N PHE A 18 -15.87 23.83 -10.85
CA PHE A 18 -16.22 22.45 -11.22
C PHE A 18 -15.67 22.11 -12.61
N ARG A 19 -14.97 20.98 -12.69
CA ARG A 19 -14.39 20.43 -13.92
C ARG A 19 -15.22 19.30 -14.50
N ARG A 20 -16.16 18.75 -13.72
CA ARG A 20 -17.11 17.73 -14.17
C ARG A 20 -18.53 18.27 -14.16
N LYS A 21 -19.31 17.82 -15.15
CA LYS A 21 -20.75 18.05 -15.15
C LYS A 21 -21.40 17.11 -14.13
N ILE A 22 -22.20 17.67 -13.23
CA ILE A 22 -23.02 16.88 -12.32
C ILE A 22 -24.14 16.21 -13.12
N PRO A 23 -24.33 14.88 -12.99
CA PRO A 23 -25.46 14.19 -13.58
C PRO A 23 -26.81 14.79 -13.12
N ASP A 24 -27.77 14.86 -14.04
CA ASP A 24 -29.13 15.31 -13.75
C ASP A 24 -29.92 14.17 -13.07
N ASP A 25 -29.61 13.94 -11.80
CA ASP A 25 -30.16 12.88 -10.97
C ASP A 25 -30.33 13.39 -9.53
N ALA A 26 -31.41 12.94 -8.87
CA ALA A 26 -31.77 13.42 -7.54
C ALA A 26 -30.70 13.09 -6.49
N ALA A 27 -30.10 11.89 -6.55
CA ALA A 27 -29.08 11.48 -5.58
C ALA A 27 -27.82 12.36 -5.66
N TYR A 28 -27.46 12.81 -6.86
CA TYR A 28 -26.33 13.74 -7.04
C TYR A 28 -26.68 15.15 -6.56
N SER A 29 -27.89 15.62 -6.85
CA SER A 29 -28.35 16.94 -6.44
C SER A 29 -28.45 17.05 -4.92
N ASP A 30 -29.06 16.06 -4.27
CA ASP A 30 -29.22 16.01 -2.81
C ASP A 30 -27.85 15.95 -2.11
N ARG A 31 -26.95 15.09 -2.61
CA ARG A 31 -25.58 14.98 -2.08
C ARG A 31 -24.79 16.28 -2.25
N LEU A 32 -24.93 16.94 -3.39
CA LEU A 32 -24.22 18.19 -3.65
C LEU A 32 -24.67 19.28 -2.68
N VAL A 33 -25.98 19.41 -2.44
CA VAL A 33 -26.54 20.36 -1.48
C VAL A 33 -25.99 20.06 -0.07
N GLU A 34 -26.07 18.81 0.37
CA GLU A 34 -25.54 18.37 1.67
C GLU A 34 -24.07 18.74 1.85
N GLU A 35 -23.23 18.40 0.87
CA GLU A 35 -21.79 18.67 0.92
C GLU A 35 -21.48 20.16 0.95
N ILE A 36 -22.13 20.96 0.11
CA ILE A 36 -21.90 22.40 0.04
C ILE A 36 -22.32 23.08 1.35
N GLU A 37 -23.45 22.68 1.95
CA GLU A 37 -23.88 23.21 3.25
C GLU A 37 -22.87 22.93 4.36
N ILE A 38 -22.32 21.71 4.41
CA ILE A 38 -21.29 21.32 5.38
C ILE A 38 -20.00 22.11 5.15
N ILE A 39 -19.53 22.21 3.89
CA ILE A 39 -18.31 22.94 3.54
C ILE A 39 -18.42 24.42 3.94
N LEU A 40 -19.56 25.05 3.65
CA LEU A 40 -19.80 26.46 4.00
C LEU A 40 -19.93 26.65 5.51
N GLY A 41 -20.66 25.77 6.18
CA GLY A 41 -20.86 25.83 7.62
C GLY A 41 -19.56 25.63 8.42
N LEU A 42 -18.66 24.74 7.96
CA LEU A 42 -17.33 24.52 8.53
C LEU A 42 -16.28 25.52 8.02
N ARG A 43 -16.64 26.42 7.10
CA ARG A 43 -15.76 27.44 6.49
C ARG A 43 -14.56 26.84 5.74
N PHE A 44 -14.77 25.72 5.06
CA PHE A 44 -13.73 25.02 4.30
C PHE A 44 -13.64 25.42 2.83
N THR A 45 -14.43 26.40 2.36
CA THR A 45 -14.41 26.82 0.96
C THR A 45 -13.01 27.20 0.45
N GLU A 46 -12.26 28.01 1.21
CA GLU A 46 -10.89 28.40 0.82
C GLU A 46 -9.97 27.19 0.69
N TYR A 47 -10.12 26.19 1.56
CA TYR A 47 -9.35 24.95 1.52
C TYR A 47 -9.55 24.21 0.18
N PHE A 48 -10.80 24.02 -0.26
CA PHE A 48 -11.09 23.34 -1.53
C PHE A 48 -10.56 24.13 -2.74
N LEU A 49 -10.67 25.46 -2.71
CA LEU A 49 -10.17 26.32 -3.78
C LEU A 49 -8.64 26.28 -3.87
N GLN A 50 -7.93 26.25 -2.74
CA GLN A 50 -6.48 26.11 -2.73
C GLN A 50 -6.03 24.74 -3.25
N VAL A 51 -6.76 23.67 -2.92
CA VAL A 51 -6.49 22.33 -3.47
C VAL A 51 -6.74 22.30 -4.98
N ARG A 52 -7.79 22.95 -5.48
CA ARG A 52 -8.04 23.10 -6.91
C ARG A 52 -6.91 23.86 -7.61
N GLU A 53 -6.41 24.92 -6.98
CA GLU A 53 -5.26 25.67 -7.49
C GLU A 53 -3.99 24.80 -7.59
N ILE A 54 -3.75 23.89 -6.64
CA ILE A 54 -2.67 22.90 -6.75
C ILE A 54 -2.84 22.05 -8.02
N LEU A 55 -4.05 21.57 -8.27
CA LEU A 55 -4.33 20.72 -9.42
C LEU A 55 -4.28 21.48 -10.76
N ASP A 56 -4.62 22.77 -10.78
CA ASP A 56 -4.47 23.60 -11.98
C ASP A 56 -3.00 23.75 -12.39
N MET A 57 -2.08 23.73 -11.42
CA MET A 57 -0.64 23.75 -11.65
C MET A 57 -0.06 22.40 -12.08
N THR A 58 -0.84 21.31 -12.12
CA THR A 58 -0.38 19.95 -12.45
C THR A 58 -1.22 19.29 -13.53
N THR A 59 -1.88 20.07 -14.39
CA THR A 59 -2.73 19.56 -15.48
C THR A 59 -1.99 18.73 -16.53
N ASP A 60 -0.66 18.86 -16.59
CA ASP A 60 0.26 18.06 -17.41
C ASP A 60 0.64 16.72 -16.80
N LEU A 61 0.19 16.41 -15.57
CA LEU A 61 0.54 15.21 -14.83
C LEU A 61 -0.73 14.44 -14.44
N PRO A 62 -0.73 13.11 -14.54
CA PRO A 62 -1.82 12.32 -13.99
C PRO A 62 -1.72 12.34 -12.46
N HIS A 63 -2.87 12.26 -11.78
CA HIS A 63 -2.94 12.10 -10.34
C HIS A 63 -3.99 11.08 -9.95
N MET A 64 -3.86 10.55 -8.74
CA MET A 64 -4.93 9.81 -8.07
C MET A 64 -5.00 10.24 -6.61
N THR A 65 -6.13 10.02 -5.95
CA THR A 65 -6.28 10.34 -4.53
C THR A 65 -6.04 9.13 -3.65
N ARG A 66 -5.66 9.41 -2.41
CA ARG A 66 -5.57 8.43 -1.32
C ARG A 66 -6.48 8.85 -0.17
N GLY A 67 -6.94 7.87 0.60
CA GLY A 67 -7.79 8.10 1.75
C GLY A 67 -9.23 8.44 1.36
N SER A 68 -9.84 9.33 2.13
CA SER A 68 -11.29 9.58 2.09
C SER A 68 -11.70 10.69 1.12
N ALA A 69 -10.79 11.37 0.42
CA ALA A 69 -11.16 12.42 -0.53
C ALA A 69 -12.17 11.94 -1.59
N GLY A 70 -12.11 10.67 -2.00
CA GLY A 70 -13.07 10.04 -2.91
C GLY A 70 -14.46 9.77 -2.33
N SER A 71 -14.72 10.13 -1.06
CA SER A 71 -16.06 10.11 -0.46
C SER A 71 -16.88 11.37 -0.76
N SER A 72 -16.27 12.42 -1.34
CA SER A 72 -16.93 13.70 -1.61
C SER A 72 -17.25 13.88 -3.10
N LEU A 73 -18.51 14.20 -3.37
CA LEU A 73 -19.01 14.57 -4.69
C LEU A 73 -18.43 15.92 -5.11
N VAL A 74 -18.22 16.86 -4.19
CA VAL A 74 -17.52 18.13 -4.46
C VAL A 74 -16.07 17.87 -4.88
N CYS A 75 -15.35 16.96 -4.20
CA CYS A 75 -14.01 16.54 -4.64
C CYS A 75 -14.05 15.94 -6.05
N TRP A 76 -15.05 15.10 -6.35
CA TRP A 76 -15.22 14.54 -7.69
C TRP A 76 -15.53 15.63 -8.72
N ALA A 77 -16.43 16.56 -8.41
CA ALA A 77 -16.82 17.66 -9.29
C ALA A 77 -15.65 18.60 -9.61
N LEU A 78 -14.79 18.88 -8.63
CA LEU A 78 -13.58 19.70 -8.76
C LEU A 78 -12.43 19.00 -9.50
N GLY A 79 -12.57 17.72 -9.86
CA GLY A 79 -11.49 16.94 -10.48
C GLY A 79 -10.38 16.55 -9.50
N ILE A 80 -10.64 16.63 -8.18
CA ILE A 80 -9.67 16.21 -7.16
C ILE A 80 -9.51 14.69 -7.20
N THR A 81 -10.62 13.97 -7.33
CA THR A 81 -10.68 12.50 -7.33
C THR A 81 -11.51 12.00 -8.51
N ASP A 82 -11.17 10.85 -9.08
CA ASP A 82 -11.96 10.20 -10.14
C ASP A 82 -12.95 9.16 -9.58
N VAL A 83 -13.01 9.04 -8.25
CA VAL A 83 -13.98 8.18 -7.57
C VAL A 83 -15.30 8.94 -7.45
N ASP A 84 -16.32 8.42 -8.12
CA ASP A 84 -17.70 8.86 -7.99
C ASP A 84 -18.32 8.23 -6.72
N PRO A 85 -18.56 9.01 -5.65
CA PRO A 85 -19.02 8.46 -4.39
C PRO A 85 -20.48 7.97 -4.45
N ILE A 86 -21.28 8.44 -5.40
CA ILE A 86 -22.68 8.00 -5.56
C ILE A 86 -22.68 6.62 -6.21
N LYS A 87 -21.95 6.45 -7.31
CA LYS A 87 -21.83 5.15 -8.00
C LYS A 87 -21.27 4.04 -7.09
N TRP A 88 -20.34 4.40 -6.20
CA TRP A 88 -19.72 3.46 -5.27
C TRP A 88 -20.40 3.40 -3.90
N ASP A 89 -21.51 4.10 -3.71
CA ASP A 89 -22.30 4.14 -2.48
C ASP A 89 -21.42 4.44 -1.24
N ILE A 90 -20.60 5.50 -1.33
CA ILE A 90 -19.63 5.92 -0.30
C ILE A 90 -20.25 7.05 0.54
N PRO A 91 -20.35 6.91 1.87
CA PRO A 91 -20.87 7.96 2.75
C PRO A 91 -19.89 9.14 2.85
N LEU A 92 -20.41 10.37 2.89
CA LEU A 92 -19.59 11.59 3.04
C LEU A 92 -18.87 11.64 4.39
N SER A 93 -19.53 11.13 5.44
CA SER A 93 -19.12 11.29 6.85
C SER A 93 -17.69 10.87 7.15
N ARG A 94 -17.12 9.97 6.31
CA ARG A 94 -15.73 9.52 6.43
C ARG A 94 -14.72 10.61 6.08
N PHE A 95 -15.07 11.53 5.19
CA PHE A 95 -14.23 12.65 4.74
C PHE A 95 -14.56 13.94 5.48
N LEU A 96 -15.82 14.36 5.40
CA LEU A 96 -16.33 15.57 6.06
C LEU A 96 -17.41 15.17 7.06
N ASN A 97 -17.31 15.70 8.28
CA ASN A 97 -18.27 15.39 9.34
C ASN A 97 -18.55 16.68 10.13
N PRO A 98 -19.81 17.12 10.26
CA PRO A 98 -20.17 18.36 10.94
C PRO A 98 -19.93 18.32 12.46
N HIS A 99 -19.73 17.15 13.05
CA HIS A 99 -19.34 16.99 14.46
C HIS A 99 -17.83 17.08 14.68
N ARG A 100 -17.07 17.42 13.63
CA ARG A 100 -15.62 17.55 13.63
C ARG A 100 -15.25 18.94 13.12
N ASP A 101 -14.28 19.54 13.79
CA ASP A 101 -13.64 20.79 13.41
C ASP A 101 -12.28 20.57 12.72
N ASP A 102 -11.80 19.31 12.65
CA ASP A 102 -10.57 18.98 11.94
C ASP A 102 -10.71 19.15 10.41
N LEU A 103 -9.75 19.89 9.81
CA LEU A 103 -9.65 20.03 8.36
C LEU A 103 -9.55 18.63 7.70
N PRO A 104 -10.27 18.38 6.60
CA PRO A 104 -10.10 17.13 5.88
C PRO A 104 -8.67 17.03 5.32
N ASP A 105 -8.10 15.84 5.33
CA ASP A 105 -6.82 15.56 4.65
C ASP A 105 -7.10 15.12 3.20
N ILE A 106 -6.45 15.77 2.24
CA ILE A 106 -6.43 15.36 0.82
C ILE A 106 -5.01 14.96 0.46
N ASP A 107 -4.84 13.66 0.22
CA ASP A 107 -3.60 13.05 -0.23
C ASP A 107 -3.65 12.85 -1.75
N ILE A 108 -2.67 13.38 -2.47
CA ILE A 108 -2.60 13.31 -3.94
C ILE A 108 -1.35 12.55 -4.35
N ASP A 109 -1.54 11.39 -4.99
CA ASP A 109 -0.50 10.54 -5.53
C ASP A 109 -0.21 10.95 -7.00
N TYR A 110 1.06 11.24 -7.31
CA TYR A 110 1.57 11.50 -8.65
C TYR A 110 2.54 10.41 -9.11
N PRO A 111 2.92 10.33 -10.40
CA PRO A 111 4.07 9.53 -10.82
C PRO A 111 5.29 9.86 -9.95
N HIS A 112 6.01 8.84 -9.49
CA HIS A 112 7.07 9.01 -8.49
C HIS A 112 8.17 9.97 -8.93
N TRP A 113 8.43 10.06 -10.23
CA TRP A 113 9.41 10.97 -10.82
C TRP A 113 8.93 12.43 -10.83
N ALA A 114 7.61 12.67 -10.78
CA ALA A 114 7.01 14.01 -10.83
C ALA A 114 6.83 14.64 -9.45
N GLN A 115 6.90 13.85 -8.37
CA GLN A 115 6.62 14.30 -7.01
C GLN A 115 7.39 15.58 -6.64
N THR A 116 8.70 15.61 -6.92
CA THR A 116 9.55 16.76 -6.59
C THR A 116 9.14 18.00 -7.40
N THR A 117 8.87 17.84 -8.69
CA THR A 117 8.40 18.92 -9.57
C THR A 117 7.10 19.54 -9.05
N VAL A 118 6.14 18.72 -8.59
CA VAL A 118 4.89 19.22 -8.01
C VAL A 118 5.14 20.02 -6.74
N MET A 119 5.99 19.52 -5.84
CA MET A 119 6.35 20.25 -4.61
C MET A 119 7.00 21.60 -4.94
N GLU A 120 7.89 21.65 -5.94
CA GLU A 120 8.54 22.89 -6.38
C GLU A 120 7.55 23.89 -6.97
N ARG A 121 6.56 23.44 -7.74
CA ARG A 121 5.47 24.31 -8.25
C ARG A 121 4.68 24.93 -7.10
N ILE A 122 4.35 24.15 -6.07
CA ILE A 122 3.68 24.64 -4.85
C ILE A 122 4.56 25.69 -4.14
N PHE A 123 5.85 25.40 -3.94
CA PHE A 123 6.78 26.34 -3.30
C PHE A 123 6.93 27.65 -4.07
N LYS A 124 6.91 27.58 -5.41
CA LYS A 124 6.94 28.76 -6.28
C LYS A 124 5.63 29.55 -6.24
N ARG A 125 4.48 28.89 -6.06
CA ARG A 125 3.17 29.54 -6.00
C ARG A 125 2.96 30.32 -4.70
N TRP A 126 3.46 29.79 -3.58
CA TRP A 126 3.34 30.38 -2.25
C TRP A 126 4.72 30.65 -1.60
N PRO A 127 5.55 31.51 -2.23
CA PRO A 127 6.92 31.73 -1.78
C PRO A 127 6.94 32.31 -0.36
N GLY A 128 7.76 31.72 0.52
CA GLY A 128 7.87 32.13 1.92
C GLY A 128 6.63 31.80 2.78
N LYS A 129 5.61 31.15 2.21
CA LYS A 129 4.40 30.70 2.91
C LYS A 129 4.21 29.19 2.88
N SER A 130 4.90 28.47 2.02
CA SER A 130 4.82 27.01 1.94
C SER A 130 6.12 26.34 2.37
N ALA A 131 6.02 25.21 3.06
CA ALA A 131 7.18 24.41 3.42
C ALA A 131 6.80 22.95 3.70
N ARG A 132 7.79 22.06 3.62
CA ARG A 132 7.65 20.63 3.92
C ARG A 132 7.67 20.38 5.42
N ILE A 133 6.76 19.53 5.89
CA ILE A 133 6.68 19.10 7.29
C ILE A 133 7.88 18.19 7.62
N SER A 134 8.24 18.10 8.90
CA SER A 134 9.30 17.22 9.38
C SER A 134 8.81 15.86 9.89
N ASN A 135 9.77 14.94 10.05
CA ASN A 135 9.63 13.64 10.68
C ASN A 135 10.63 13.53 11.82
N TYR A 136 10.16 13.25 13.03
CA TYR A 136 11.02 12.92 14.17
C TYR A 136 11.44 11.45 14.12
N VAL A 137 12.67 11.22 13.68
CA VAL A 137 13.24 9.87 13.64
C VAL A 137 13.71 9.51 15.05
N THR A 138 13.11 8.50 15.66
CA THR A 138 13.49 7.99 16.99
C THR A 138 14.30 6.70 16.89
N PHE A 139 15.10 6.42 17.92
CA PHE A 139 15.78 5.14 18.06
C PHE A 139 14.76 4.03 18.40
N LYS A 140 14.62 3.08 17.49
CA LYS A 140 13.98 1.77 17.72
C LYS A 140 15.03 0.74 18.15
N GLU A 141 14.62 -0.39 18.72
CA GLU A 141 15.50 -1.47 19.23
C GLU A 141 16.75 -1.70 18.38
N LYS A 142 16.58 -2.03 17.09
CA LYS A 142 17.71 -2.34 16.19
C LYS A 142 18.67 -1.17 15.95
N SER A 143 18.14 0.04 15.82
CA SER A 143 18.96 1.24 15.65
C SER A 143 19.65 1.65 16.94
N ALA A 144 18.97 1.52 18.09
CA ALA A 144 19.54 1.76 19.41
C ALA A 144 20.69 0.79 19.68
N LYS A 145 20.48 -0.50 19.40
CA LYS A 145 21.48 -1.55 19.54
C LYS A 145 22.74 -1.28 18.71
N ARG A 146 22.55 -0.95 17.43
CA ARG A 146 23.67 -0.62 16.52
C ARG A 146 24.41 0.64 16.94
N GLU A 147 23.69 1.66 17.38
CA GLU A 147 24.29 2.90 17.85
C GLU A 147 25.08 2.68 19.14
N ALA A 148 24.55 1.90 20.09
CA ALA A 148 25.25 1.53 21.31
C ALA A 148 26.56 0.78 21.01
N ALA A 149 26.51 -0.23 20.13
CA ALA A 149 27.71 -0.95 19.69
C ALA A 149 28.74 -0.01 19.04
N ARG A 150 28.30 0.90 18.16
CA ARG A 150 29.19 1.84 17.47
C ARG A 150 29.86 2.83 18.43
N ARG A 151 29.13 3.34 19.43
CA ARG A 151 29.68 4.24 20.46
C ARG A 151 30.77 3.59 21.29
N LEU A 152 30.74 2.26 21.40
CA LEU A 152 31.74 1.47 22.11
C LEU A 152 32.83 0.91 21.19
N GLY A 153 32.89 1.36 19.93
CA GLY A 153 34.01 1.05 19.04
C GLY A 153 33.74 -0.04 17.99
N ALA A 154 32.51 -0.57 17.89
CA ALA A 154 32.19 -1.53 16.84
C ALA A 154 32.32 -0.91 15.44
N LYS A 155 33.17 -1.51 14.60
CA LYS A 155 33.48 -1.04 13.22
C LYS A 155 32.79 -1.90 12.17
N GLY A 156 32.71 -1.38 10.94
CA GLY A 156 32.20 -2.09 9.78
C GLY A 156 30.68 -2.27 9.75
N LYS A 157 30.23 -3.21 8.92
CA LYS A 157 28.81 -3.48 8.70
C LYS A 157 28.29 -4.49 9.72
N LEU A 158 27.53 -4.02 10.70
CA LEU A 158 26.87 -4.88 11.68
C LEU A 158 25.69 -5.65 11.05
N PRO A 159 25.68 -6.99 11.09
CA PRO A 159 24.58 -7.82 10.61
C PRO A 159 23.22 -7.44 11.23
N ARG A 160 22.10 -7.90 10.65
CA ARG A 160 20.75 -7.58 11.16
C ARG A 160 20.48 -8.16 12.56
N ASN A 161 21.09 -9.31 12.87
CA ASN A 161 20.86 -10.07 14.11
C ASN A 161 22.15 -10.30 14.92
N PHE A 162 23.13 -9.40 14.80
CA PHE A 162 24.38 -9.50 15.56
C PHE A 162 24.10 -9.55 17.07
N LYS A 163 24.93 -10.28 17.81
CA LYS A 163 24.95 -10.25 19.28
C LYS A 163 26.08 -9.35 19.75
N TYR A 164 25.95 -8.80 20.95
CA TYR A 164 27.04 -8.02 21.52
C TYR A 164 28.23 -8.90 21.88
N ASP A 165 27.97 -10.17 22.22
CA ASP A 165 29.00 -11.18 22.49
C ASP A 165 29.94 -11.43 21.31
N ASP A 166 29.48 -11.13 20.09
CA ASP A 166 30.27 -11.26 18.87
C ASP A 166 31.20 -10.05 18.63
N LEU A 167 31.19 -9.06 19.53
CA LEU A 167 31.89 -7.80 19.40
C LEU A 167 32.86 -7.60 20.57
N ASP A 168 34.02 -7.03 20.27
CA ASP A 168 35.01 -6.63 21.29
C ASP A 168 34.62 -5.28 21.92
N ILE A 169 33.54 -5.28 22.71
CA ILE A 169 32.99 -4.10 23.39
C ILE A 169 32.49 -4.45 24.80
N ASP A 170 32.33 -3.44 25.66
CA ASP A 170 31.65 -3.62 26.96
C ASP A 170 30.14 -3.88 26.77
N ILE A 171 29.73 -5.13 26.96
CA ILE A 171 28.34 -5.58 26.79
C ILE A 171 27.40 -4.91 27.80
N GLY A 172 27.83 -4.75 29.05
CA GLY A 172 27.00 -4.15 30.11
C GLY A 172 26.70 -2.70 29.81
N GLU A 173 27.71 -1.96 29.38
CA GLU A 173 27.58 -0.58 28.95
C GLU A 173 26.78 -0.45 27.65
N ALA A 174 26.94 -1.38 26.70
CA ALA A 174 26.16 -1.40 25.46
C ALA A 174 24.66 -1.51 25.73
N ILE A 175 24.27 -2.44 26.61
CA ILE A 175 22.86 -2.63 27.02
C ILE A 175 22.33 -1.37 27.72
N ARG A 176 23.15 -0.73 28.57
CA ARG A 176 22.76 0.51 29.26
C ARG A 176 22.53 1.65 28.28
N ILE A 177 23.42 1.85 27.31
CA ILE A 177 23.29 2.88 26.27
C ILE A 177 22.08 2.58 25.39
N GLU A 178 21.89 1.32 24.96
CA GLU A 178 20.74 0.91 24.15
C GLU A 178 19.41 1.27 24.83
N LYS A 179 19.24 0.93 26.11
CA LYS A 179 18.05 1.28 26.89
C LYS A 179 17.85 2.80 26.99
N LYS A 180 18.93 3.57 27.17
CA LYS A 180 18.86 5.04 27.22
C LYS A 180 18.48 5.68 25.88
N LEU A 181 18.89 5.08 24.77
CA LEU A 181 18.58 5.58 23.44
C LEU A 181 17.16 5.26 23.01
N LEU A 182 16.57 4.15 23.47
CA LEU A 182 15.25 3.69 23.03
C LEU A 182 14.18 4.81 23.17
N GLY A 183 13.48 5.10 22.07
CA GLY A 183 12.47 6.15 22.00
C GLY A 183 13.00 7.59 21.91
N LYS A 184 14.30 7.83 22.12
CA LYS A 184 14.88 9.17 21.99
C LYS A 184 14.96 9.61 20.53
N LYS A 185 14.81 10.92 20.31
CA LYS A 185 14.95 11.58 19.00
C LYS A 185 16.39 11.43 18.52
N ARG A 186 16.56 10.79 17.36
CA ARG A 186 17.84 10.56 16.67
C ARG A 186 18.13 11.69 15.69
N ALA A 187 17.15 12.09 14.89
CA ALA A 187 17.29 13.11 13.86
C ALA A 187 15.94 13.70 13.46
N ILE A 188 15.98 14.85 12.78
CA ILE A 188 14.85 15.43 12.06
C ILE A 188 15.06 15.15 10.57
N SER A 189 14.06 14.61 9.90
CA SER A 189 14.08 14.33 8.46
C SER A 189 12.87 14.97 7.77
N LYS A 190 12.88 15.09 6.44
CA LYS A 190 11.73 15.63 5.68
C LYS A 190 10.56 14.61 5.67
N HIS A 191 9.32 15.05 5.84
CA HIS A 191 8.12 14.21 5.65
C HIS A 191 8.05 13.72 4.20
N CYS A 192 7.58 12.51 3.88
CA CYS A 192 7.67 12.00 2.50
C CYS A 192 6.85 12.81 1.48
N GLY A 193 5.70 13.37 1.87
CA GLY A 193 4.84 14.14 0.96
C GLY A 193 4.26 15.43 1.53
N GLY A 194 4.41 15.66 2.83
CA GLY A 194 3.57 16.62 3.56
C GLY A 194 4.07 18.04 3.39
N ILE A 195 3.22 18.87 2.80
CA ILE A 195 3.43 20.30 2.61
C ILE A 195 2.37 21.05 3.39
N LEU A 196 2.82 22.08 4.11
CA LEU A 196 1.97 23.03 4.79
C LEU A 196 2.03 24.37 4.05
N VAL A 197 0.87 24.97 3.77
CA VAL A 197 0.74 26.32 3.20
C VAL A 197 0.10 27.22 4.25
N PHE A 198 0.90 28.17 4.73
CA PHE A 198 0.52 29.13 5.75
C PHE A 198 -0.30 30.28 5.14
N LYS A 199 -1.28 30.79 5.89
CA LYS A 199 -2.04 32.00 5.51
C LYS A 199 -1.12 33.23 5.42
N HIS A 200 -0.15 33.30 6.33
CA HIS A 200 0.85 34.36 6.43
C HIS A 200 2.26 33.82 6.13
N ASN A 201 3.27 34.70 6.13
CA ASN A 201 4.65 34.26 5.93
C ASN A 201 5.07 33.29 7.04
N LEU A 202 5.80 32.25 6.64
CA LEU A 202 6.34 31.24 7.52
C LEU A 202 7.19 31.91 8.63
N PRO A 203 6.91 31.65 9.91
CA PRO A 203 7.74 32.17 10.99
C PRO A 203 9.17 31.68 10.85
N LYS A 204 10.14 32.60 10.86
CA LYS A 204 11.57 32.27 10.71
C LYS A 204 12.06 31.26 11.77
N SER A 205 11.46 31.28 12.96
CA SER A 205 11.76 30.34 14.05
C SER A 205 11.39 28.89 13.75
N LEU A 206 10.48 28.64 12.80
CA LEU A 206 10.06 27.30 12.42
C LEU A 206 10.90 26.71 11.28
N ILE A 207 11.71 27.52 10.60
CA ILE A 207 12.52 27.06 9.47
C ILE A 207 13.66 26.18 9.98
N ASN A 208 13.68 24.92 9.53
CA ASN A 208 14.74 23.96 9.86
C ASN A 208 15.80 23.86 8.75
N ALA A 209 15.34 23.85 7.50
CA ALA A 209 16.19 23.73 6.31
C ALA A 209 15.45 24.29 5.09
N ASP A 210 16.09 24.20 3.92
CA ASP A 210 15.47 24.63 2.68
C ASP A 210 14.13 23.90 2.43
N ASN A 211 13.07 24.71 2.29
CA ASN A 211 11.68 24.32 2.19
C ASN A 211 11.25 23.28 3.25
N GLN A 212 11.73 23.39 4.50
CA GLN A 212 11.38 22.47 5.59
C GLN A 212 11.18 23.18 6.93
N ILE A 213 10.08 22.86 7.63
CA ILE A 213 9.80 23.33 9.00
C ILE A 213 10.25 22.33 10.06
N LEU A 214 10.41 22.78 11.31
CA LEU A 214 10.77 21.94 12.46
C LEU A 214 9.66 20.97 12.88
N LEU A 215 8.42 21.40 12.74
CA LEU A 215 7.24 20.70 13.25
C LEU A 215 6.97 19.39 12.50
N ASP A 216 6.54 18.37 13.24
CA ASP A 216 6.07 17.12 12.66
C ASP A 216 4.59 17.15 12.27
N LYS A 217 4.10 16.05 11.70
CA LYS A 217 2.72 15.97 11.21
C LYS A 217 1.66 16.14 12.31
N HIS A 218 1.98 15.86 13.57
CA HIS A 218 1.05 15.97 14.68
C HIS A 218 1.00 17.41 15.19
N GLU A 219 2.16 18.05 15.29
CA GLU A 219 2.26 19.44 15.74
C GLU A 219 1.62 20.44 14.75
N VAL A 220 1.54 20.09 13.46
CA VAL A 220 0.91 20.95 12.45
C VAL A 220 -0.59 20.74 12.28
N GLU A 221 -1.15 19.63 12.80
CA GLU A 221 -2.60 19.37 12.75
C GLU A 221 -3.37 20.47 13.51
N ASP A 222 -2.81 21.00 14.60
CA ASP A 222 -3.42 22.05 15.42
C ASP A 222 -3.29 23.47 14.82
N LEU A 223 -2.59 23.65 13.69
CA LEU A 223 -2.33 24.99 13.11
C LEU A 223 -3.41 25.48 12.14
N GLU A 224 -4.38 24.64 11.78
CA GLU A 224 -5.49 24.98 10.85
C GLU A 224 -5.02 25.63 9.54
N HIS A 225 -3.85 25.22 9.06
CA HIS A 225 -3.30 25.62 7.76
C HIS A 225 -3.57 24.54 6.72
N LEU A 226 -3.57 24.93 5.44
CA LEU A 226 -3.69 23.95 4.36
C LEU A 226 -2.52 22.97 4.45
N LYS A 227 -2.86 21.72 4.73
CA LYS A 227 -1.94 20.59 4.66
C LYS A 227 -2.36 19.72 3.48
N VAL A 228 -1.39 19.42 2.64
CA VAL A 228 -1.55 18.52 1.49
C VAL A 228 -0.39 17.56 1.44
N ASP A 229 -0.68 16.29 1.21
CA ASP A 229 0.33 15.27 1.02
C ASP A 229 0.50 15.00 -0.47
N ILE A 230 1.62 15.48 -1.03
CA ILE A 230 2.04 15.17 -2.40
C ILE A 230 2.85 13.88 -2.37
N LEU A 231 2.22 12.78 -2.76
CA LEU A 231 2.76 11.43 -2.66
C LEU A 231 3.21 10.90 -4.03
N ALA A 232 3.94 9.78 -3.99
CA ALA A 232 4.56 9.15 -5.13
C ALA A 232 4.01 7.74 -5.33
N ASN A 233 3.49 7.45 -6.52
CA ASN A 233 2.97 6.16 -6.92
C ASN A 233 3.74 5.60 -8.13
N ARG A 234 4.46 4.49 -7.91
CA ARG A 234 5.25 3.81 -8.95
C ARG A 234 4.35 3.10 -9.97
N GLY A 235 3.20 2.57 -9.57
CA GLY A 235 2.23 1.95 -10.48
C GLY A 235 1.63 2.97 -11.45
N LEU A 236 1.37 4.19 -10.97
CA LEU A 236 0.95 5.30 -11.85
C LEU A 236 2.04 5.69 -12.85
N SER A 237 3.31 5.67 -12.40
CA SER A 237 4.45 5.93 -13.29
C SER A 237 4.57 4.88 -14.39
N GLN A 238 4.36 3.61 -14.02
CA GLN A 238 4.37 2.49 -14.95
C GLN A 238 3.24 2.61 -15.98
N LEU A 239 2.00 2.89 -15.55
CA LEU A 239 0.88 3.06 -16.48
C LEU A 239 1.10 4.23 -17.43
N TYR A 240 1.50 5.38 -16.90
CA TYR A 240 1.65 6.60 -17.69
C TYR A 240 2.77 6.49 -18.74
N GLU A 241 3.82 5.73 -18.48
CA GLU A 241 4.85 5.42 -19.48
C GLU A 241 4.31 4.53 -20.62
N ILE A 242 3.32 3.67 -20.34
CA ILE A 242 2.73 2.76 -21.33
C ILE A 242 1.65 3.47 -22.15
N GLU A 243 0.71 4.13 -21.46
CA GLU A 243 -0.45 4.77 -22.06
C GLU A 243 -0.77 6.08 -21.31
N PRO A 244 -0.12 7.21 -21.67
CA PRO A 244 -0.23 8.46 -20.94
C PRO A 244 -1.60 9.14 -21.04
N ASN A 245 -2.39 8.82 -22.06
CA ASN A 245 -3.65 9.50 -22.36
C ASN A 245 -4.90 8.74 -21.87
N MET A 246 -4.73 7.59 -21.20
CA MET A 246 -5.84 6.77 -20.73
C MET A 246 -6.03 6.93 -19.22
N SER A 247 -7.20 7.41 -18.80
CA SER A 247 -7.54 7.50 -17.38
C SER A 247 -7.82 6.12 -16.80
N LEU A 248 -7.67 5.97 -15.47
CA LEU A 248 -8.00 4.74 -14.76
C LEU A 248 -9.48 4.35 -14.90
N GLU A 249 -10.37 5.31 -15.10
CA GLU A 249 -11.79 5.06 -15.28
C GLU A 249 -12.15 4.52 -16.66
N ASP A 250 -11.34 4.82 -17.68
CA ASP A 250 -11.55 4.45 -19.09
C ASP A 250 -11.22 2.98 -19.40
N TYR A 251 -10.47 2.30 -18.51
CA TYR A 251 -10.24 0.87 -18.65
C TYR A 251 -11.57 0.10 -18.52
N PRO A 252 -11.80 -0.93 -19.37
CA PRO A 252 -13.06 -1.66 -19.38
C PRO A 252 -13.30 -2.36 -18.04
N ASP A 253 -14.55 -2.40 -17.57
CA ASP A 253 -14.90 -3.07 -16.31
C ASP A 253 -14.72 -4.61 -16.38
N TYR A 254 -14.75 -5.17 -17.59
CA TYR A 254 -14.64 -6.59 -17.89
C TYR A 254 -13.72 -6.80 -19.09
N ASP A 255 -12.75 -7.71 -18.98
CA ASP A 255 -11.86 -8.08 -20.07
C ASP A 255 -11.34 -9.51 -19.85
N GLU A 256 -11.55 -10.40 -20.81
CA GLU A 256 -11.27 -11.83 -20.65
C GLU A 256 -9.78 -12.13 -20.41
N ALA A 257 -8.88 -11.47 -21.14
CA ALA A 257 -7.44 -11.68 -21.01
C ALA A 257 -6.94 -11.23 -19.62
N THR A 258 -7.42 -10.08 -19.14
CA THR A 258 -7.14 -9.54 -17.80
C THR A 258 -7.68 -10.45 -16.71
N ILE A 259 -8.92 -10.92 -16.84
CA ILE A 259 -9.56 -11.87 -15.92
C ILE A 259 -8.73 -13.15 -15.82
N ASN A 260 -8.34 -13.74 -16.97
CA ASN A 260 -7.56 -14.97 -17.00
C ASN A 260 -6.18 -14.78 -16.34
N LEU A 261 -5.51 -13.65 -16.58
CA LEU A 261 -4.24 -13.29 -15.96
C LEU A 261 -4.36 -13.23 -14.43
N LEU A 262 -5.38 -12.55 -13.91
CA LEU A 262 -5.64 -12.43 -12.48
C LEU A 262 -6.05 -13.77 -11.85
N CYS A 263 -6.99 -14.50 -12.47
CA CYS A 263 -7.45 -15.82 -12.02
C CYS A 263 -6.31 -16.85 -11.91
N ASN A 264 -5.32 -16.78 -12.82
CA ASN A 264 -4.12 -17.62 -12.78
C ASN A 264 -3.08 -17.14 -11.77
N GLY A 265 -3.28 -15.97 -11.17
CA GLY A 265 -2.31 -15.31 -10.30
C GLY A 265 -1.04 -14.92 -11.04
N ASP A 266 -1.09 -14.61 -12.34
CA ASP A 266 0.03 -14.06 -13.09
C ASP A 266 0.17 -12.55 -12.83
N VAL A 267 0.37 -12.19 -11.57
CA VAL A 267 0.38 -10.79 -11.10
C VAL A 267 1.77 -10.23 -10.86
N LEU A 268 2.82 -10.96 -11.25
CA LEU A 268 4.19 -10.42 -11.21
C LEU A 268 4.25 -9.14 -12.04
N GLY A 269 4.82 -8.08 -11.47
CA GLY A 269 4.91 -6.77 -12.11
C GLY A 269 3.65 -5.89 -11.99
N VAL A 270 2.53 -6.43 -11.52
CA VAL A 270 1.31 -5.66 -11.24
C VAL A 270 1.50 -4.95 -9.90
N THR A 271 2.05 -3.75 -9.94
CA THR A 271 2.34 -2.93 -8.74
C THR A 271 1.09 -2.82 -7.84
N GLN A 272 1.27 -2.91 -6.51
CA GLN A 272 0.19 -3.07 -5.49
C GLN A 272 -0.55 -4.43 -5.50
N GLY A 273 -0.58 -5.13 -6.64
CA GLY A 273 -1.24 -6.44 -6.82
C GLY A 273 -0.30 -7.66 -6.73
N GLU A 274 1.01 -7.48 -6.73
CA GLU A 274 1.95 -8.58 -7.00
C GLU A 274 2.34 -9.44 -5.79
N SER A 275 2.06 -9.02 -4.55
CA SER A 275 2.58 -9.73 -3.36
C SER A 275 2.16 -11.22 -3.34
N PRO A 276 2.95 -12.15 -2.76
CA PRO A 276 2.58 -13.57 -2.72
C PRO A 276 1.20 -13.84 -2.10
N ALA A 277 0.81 -13.04 -1.10
CA ALA A 277 -0.49 -13.15 -0.46
C ALA A 277 -1.62 -12.68 -1.41
N MET A 278 -1.43 -11.55 -2.11
CA MET A 278 -2.38 -11.05 -3.10
C MET A 278 -2.53 -12.00 -4.29
N ARG A 279 -1.42 -12.54 -4.78
CA ARG A 279 -1.40 -13.57 -5.84
C ARG A 279 -2.27 -14.77 -5.48
N ARG A 280 -2.19 -15.25 -4.23
CA ARG A 280 -3.03 -16.35 -3.74
C ARG A 280 -4.48 -15.94 -3.58
N LEU A 281 -4.73 -14.72 -3.09
CA LEU A 281 -6.07 -14.18 -2.97
C LEU A 281 -6.79 -14.17 -4.33
N PHE A 282 -6.14 -13.66 -5.40
CA PHE A 282 -6.74 -13.67 -6.74
C PHE A 282 -7.05 -15.07 -7.25
N ARG A 283 -6.16 -16.04 -7.03
CA ARG A 283 -6.45 -17.44 -7.37
C ARG A 283 -7.61 -18.03 -6.56
N ALA A 284 -7.82 -17.56 -5.34
CA ALA A 284 -8.90 -18.05 -4.49
C ALA A 284 -10.25 -17.45 -4.90
N ILE A 285 -10.31 -16.13 -5.10
CA ILE A 285 -11.57 -15.42 -5.37
C ILE A 285 -11.97 -15.44 -6.85
N GLN A 286 -11.06 -15.80 -7.76
CA GLN A 286 -11.30 -15.90 -9.21
C GLN A 286 -11.99 -14.64 -9.78
N PRO A 287 -11.34 -13.45 -9.69
CA PRO A 287 -11.96 -12.16 -10.01
C PRO A 287 -12.47 -12.13 -11.46
N LYS A 288 -13.64 -11.53 -11.67
CA LYS A 288 -14.33 -11.41 -12.97
C LYS A 288 -14.48 -9.98 -13.46
N SER A 289 -14.14 -9.00 -12.64
CA SER A 289 -14.32 -7.58 -12.95
C SER A 289 -13.30 -6.69 -12.25
N ARG A 290 -13.24 -5.42 -12.68
CA ARG A 290 -12.51 -4.36 -12.00
C ARG A 290 -12.93 -4.20 -10.54
N SER A 291 -14.22 -4.37 -10.24
CA SER A 291 -14.77 -4.30 -8.88
C SER A 291 -14.23 -5.40 -7.97
N ASP A 292 -13.93 -6.59 -8.51
CA ASP A 292 -13.32 -7.67 -7.71
C ASP A 292 -11.88 -7.35 -7.32
N CYS A 293 -11.15 -6.54 -8.11
CA CYS A 293 -9.86 -6.01 -7.70
C CYS A 293 -9.99 -5.03 -6.54
N VAL A 294 -10.99 -4.14 -6.57
CA VAL A 294 -11.30 -3.24 -5.45
C VAL A 294 -11.55 -4.04 -4.18
N PHE A 295 -12.39 -5.07 -4.28
CA PHE A 295 -12.67 -5.97 -3.16
C PHE A 295 -11.43 -6.71 -2.64
N ALA A 296 -10.57 -7.21 -3.54
CA ALA A 296 -9.33 -7.88 -3.16
C ALA A 296 -8.38 -6.98 -2.34
N THR A 297 -8.35 -5.66 -2.62
CA THR A 297 -7.52 -4.72 -1.85
C THR A 297 -7.96 -4.58 -0.39
N ALA A 298 -9.24 -4.77 -0.09
CA ALA A 298 -9.74 -4.73 1.27
C ALA A 298 -9.49 -6.05 1.99
N LEU A 299 -9.79 -7.19 1.34
CA LEU A 299 -9.61 -8.53 1.90
C LEU A 299 -8.16 -8.85 2.31
N ILE A 300 -7.17 -8.32 1.58
CA ILE A 300 -5.77 -8.64 1.86
C ILE A 300 -5.24 -7.98 3.15
N ARG A 301 -5.88 -6.93 3.67
CA ARG A 301 -5.35 -6.13 4.79
C ARG A 301 -5.37 -6.83 6.15
N PRO A 302 -6.44 -7.53 6.59
CA PRO A 302 -6.40 -8.36 7.79
C PRO A 302 -5.19 -9.29 7.79
N VAL A 303 -4.83 -9.80 6.61
CA VAL A 303 -3.71 -10.72 6.39
C VAL A 303 -2.35 -10.04 6.39
N ALA A 304 -2.25 -8.81 5.88
CA ALA A 304 -1.02 -8.01 5.88
C ALA A 304 -0.66 -7.49 7.29
N THR A 305 -1.65 -7.05 8.07
CA THR A 305 -1.44 -6.43 9.39
C THR A 305 -1.27 -7.45 10.50
N THR A 306 -2.05 -8.55 10.51
CA THR A 306 -2.02 -9.49 11.64
C THR A 306 -0.68 -10.19 11.78
N GLY A 307 0.07 -10.44 10.69
CA GLY A 307 1.49 -10.82 10.69
C GLY A 307 1.96 -11.96 11.62
N ARG A 308 1.06 -12.58 12.39
CA ARG A 308 1.33 -13.36 13.61
C ARG A 308 0.52 -14.65 13.68
N GLN A 309 -0.42 -14.88 12.77
CA GLN A 309 -1.19 -16.12 12.75
C GLN A 309 -0.97 -16.85 11.43
N LYS A 310 -0.77 -18.17 11.53
CA LYS A 310 -0.88 -19.13 10.43
C LYS A 310 -2.08 -18.82 9.51
N ALA A 311 -3.15 -18.26 10.08
CA ALA A 311 -4.42 -17.97 9.44
C ALA A 311 -4.29 -17.18 8.14
N SER A 312 -3.36 -16.24 8.00
CA SER A 312 -3.42 -15.28 6.87
C SER A 312 -3.07 -15.90 5.50
N PHE A 313 -2.16 -16.88 5.49
CA PHE A 313 -1.84 -17.66 4.31
C PHE A 313 -2.80 -18.85 4.15
N PHE A 314 -3.53 -19.28 5.17
CA PHE A 314 -4.45 -20.43 5.09
C PHE A 314 -5.92 -20.05 5.21
N HIS A 315 -6.24 -18.76 5.17
CA HIS A 315 -7.60 -18.28 5.30
C HIS A 315 -8.40 -18.75 4.10
N ASP A 316 -9.51 -19.44 4.35
CA ASP A 316 -10.44 -19.83 3.30
C ASP A 316 -11.18 -18.59 2.80
N TRP A 317 -10.77 -18.11 1.64
CA TRP A 317 -11.36 -16.95 0.98
C TRP A 317 -12.62 -17.31 0.20
N THR A 318 -12.96 -18.61 0.10
CA THR A 318 -14.13 -19.09 -0.64
C THR A 318 -15.40 -19.11 0.21
N GLU A 319 -15.28 -19.15 1.54
CA GLU A 319 -16.40 -19.18 2.48
C GLU A 319 -16.96 -17.79 2.83
N GLN A 320 -16.21 -16.71 2.59
CA GLN A 320 -16.69 -15.34 2.83
C GLN A 320 -17.51 -14.80 1.66
N ARG A 321 -18.76 -15.25 1.54
CA ARG A 321 -19.82 -14.51 0.85
C ARG A 321 -20.32 -13.34 1.72
N LEU A 322 -19.45 -12.34 1.86
CA LEU A 322 -19.63 -10.89 1.63
C LEU A 322 -20.86 -10.08 2.08
N GLU A 323 -22.04 -10.63 2.34
CA GLU A 323 -23.24 -9.77 2.48
C GLU A 323 -23.39 -9.10 3.87
N GLU A 324 -22.74 -9.61 4.92
CA GLU A 324 -22.90 -9.09 6.30
C GLU A 324 -21.60 -8.68 7.02
N SER A 325 -20.44 -8.95 6.44
CA SER A 325 -19.13 -8.64 7.03
C SER A 325 -18.68 -7.22 6.69
N ILE A 326 -18.18 -6.50 7.68
CA ILE A 326 -17.58 -5.17 7.53
C ILE A 326 -16.20 -5.33 6.85
N VAL A 327 -16.13 -4.98 5.57
CA VAL A 327 -14.89 -5.04 4.78
C VAL A 327 -14.25 -3.66 4.70
N TYR A 328 -15.08 -2.63 4.55
CA TYR A 328 -14.68 -1.24 4.51
C TYR A 328 -15.04 -0.50 5.80
N GLU A 329 -14.28 0.55 6.10
CA GLU A 329 -14.66 1.48 7.18
C GLU A 329 -16.05 2.10 6.94
N ASP A 330 -16.42 2.29 5.68
CA ASP A 330 -17.70 2.82 5.23
C ASP A 330 -18.86 1.86 5.50
N ASP A 331 -18.64 0.55 5.42
CA ASP A 331 -19.64 -0.46 5.79
C ASP A 331 -19.95 -0.38 7.29
N ALA A 332 -18.92 -0.13 8.09
CA ALA A 332 -19.05 0.03 9.53
C ALA A 332 -19.93 1.22 9.90
N ILE A 333 -19.78 2.34 9.19
CA ILE A 333 -20.60 3.54 9.38
C ILE A 333 -22.08 3.19 9.13
N LYS A 334 -22.38 2.53 8.01
CA LYS A 334 -23.75 2.12 7.67
C LYS A 334 -24.32 1.12 8.67
N LYS A 335 -23.51 0.13 9.09
CA LYS A 335 -23.90 -0.88 10.06
C LYS A 335 -24.19 -0.26 11.43
N ILE A 336 -23.32 0.63 11.91
CA ILE A 336 -23.53 1.39 13.16
C ILE A 336 -24.81 2.23 13.07
N SER A 337 -24.98 3.01 12.00
CA SER A 337 -26.18 3.83 11.76
C SER A 337 -27.46 3.00 11.86
N LYS A 338 -27.52 1.85 11.18
CA LYS A 338 -28.66 0.94 11.22
C LYS A 338 -28.88 0.31 12.60
N LEU A 339 -27.82 -0.07 13.31
CA LEU A 339 -27.91 -0.79 14.59
C LEU A 339 -28.48 0.08 15.73
N ILE A 340 -28.14 1.37 15.75
CA ILE A 340 -28.52 2.27 16.86
C ILE A 340 -29.41 3.45 16.41
N GLY A 341 -29.88 3.42 15.15
CA GLY A 341 -30.79 4.42 14.59
C GLY A 341 -30.22 5.84 14.57
N CYS A 342 -28.91 5.98 14.33
CA CYS A 342 -28.25 7.28 14.23
C CYS A 342 -27.98 7.67 12.78
N ASP A 343 -27.73 8.95 12.53
CA ASP A 343 -27.27 9.40 11.21
C ASP A 343 -25.82 8.93 10.91
N ILE A 344 -25.40 9.08 9.65
CA ILE A 344 -24.08 8.63 9.18
C ILE A 344 -22.91 9.41 9.81
N TYR A 345 -23.14 10.61 10.32
CA TYR A 345 -22.12 11.48 10.91
C TYR A 345 -21.85 11.09 12.37
N GLU A 346 -22.89 10.85 13.14
CA GLU A 346 -22.82 10.24 14.47
C GLU A 346 -22.21 8.83 14.38
N ALA A 347 -22.59 8.04 13.37
CA ALA A 347 -22.03 6.71 13.17
C ALA A 347 -20.49 6.70 12.91
N ASP A 348 -19.96 7.66 12.15
CA ASP A 348 -18.49 7.79 11.97
C ASP A 348 -17.78 8.14 13.28
N MET A 349 -18.42 8.89 14.19
CA MET A 349 -17.84 9.18 15.51
C MET A 349 -17.63 7.90 16.33
N TYR A 350 -18.59 6.98 16.33
CA TYR A 350 -18.43 5.67 16.97
C TYR A 350 -17.40 4.81 16.25
N ARG A 351 -17.40 4.76 14.91
CA ARG A 351 -16.37 4.05 14.14
C ARG A 351 -14.96 4.54 14.48
N ARG A 352 -14.75 5.86 14.56
CA ARG A 352 -13.49 6.48 15.03
C ARG A 352 -13.16 6.05 16.46
N ALA A 353 -14.16 6.00 17.35
CA ALA A 353 -13.97 5.55 18.73
C ALA A 353 -13.48 4.10 18.80
N PHE A 354 -14.05 3.18 18.02
CA PHE A 354 -13.55 1.81 17.91
C PHE A 354 -12.12 1.74 17.39
N ALA A 355 -11.81 2.50 16.33
CA ALA A 355 -10.46 2.54 15.75
C ALA A 355 -9.41 3.10 16.72
N LYS A 356 -9.76 4.12 17.50
CA LYS A 356 -8.89 4.74 18.52
C LYS A 356 -8.97 4.06 19.89
N LYS A 357 -9.82 3.04 20.05
CA LYS A 357 -10.11 2.38 21.34
C LYS A 357 -10.53 3.36 22.44
N ASN A 358 -11.39 4.32 22.11
CA ASN A 358 -11.99 5.22 23.09
C ASN A 358 -13.08 4.45 23.86
N GLU A 359 -12.74 4.02 25.07
CA GLU A 359 -13.60 3.18 25.92
C GLU A 359 -14.95 3.83 26.20
N GLU A 360 -14.99 5.13 26.54
CA GLU A 360 -16.21 5.85 26.88
C GLU A 360 -17.25 5.79 25.75
N LYS A 361 -16.84 6.15 24.53
CA LYS A 361 -17.72 6.13 23.36
C LYS A 361 -18.11 4.72 22.95
N VAL A 362 -17.24 3.73 23.16
CA VAL A 362 -17.59 2.32 22.90
C VAL A 362 -18.61 1.82 23.92
N TYR A 363 -18.49 2.17 25.20
CA TYR A 363 -19.50 1.83 26.21
C TYR A 363 -20.86 2.47 25.91
N GLU A 364 -20.86 3.74 25.49
CA GLU A 364 -22.07 4.44 25.04
C GLU A 364 -22.75 3.71 23.88
N PHE A 365 -21.98 3.31 22.85
CA PHE A 365 -22.48 2.51 21.73
C PHE A 365 -23.06 1.17 22.19
N MET A 366 -22.34 0.45 23.05
CA MET A 366 -22.80 -0.82 23.61
C MET A 366 -24.11 -0.66 24.38
N HIS A 367 -24.29 0.45 25.11
CA HIS A 367 -25.52 0.74 25.82
C HIS A 367 -26.68 0.98 24.85
N ARG A 368 -26.48 1.84 23.84
CA ARG A 368 -27.50 2.15 22.81
C ARG A 368 -27.93 0.93 22.00
N MET A 369 -27.00 0.01 21.72
CA MET A 369 -27.31 -1.23 21.00
C MET A 369 -28.16 -2.22 21.81
N GLY A 370 -28.28 -2.05 23.14
CA GLY A 370 -29.15 -2.87 23.98
C GLY A 370 -28.80 -4.37 23.96
N THR A 371 -29.81 -5.23 23.89
CA THR A 371 -29.71 -6.71 23.91
C THR A 371 -29.72 -7.33 22.51
N HIS A 372 -28.85 -6.83 21.61
CA HIS A 372 -28.70 -7.41 20.28
C HIS A 372 -28.13 -8.84 20.36
N PRO A 373 -28.68 -9.84 19.63
CA PRO A 373 -28.25 -11.24 19.72
C PRO A 373 -26.76 -11.43 19.39
N ASN A 374 -26.25 -10.71 18.38
CA ASN A 374 -24.86 -10.82 17.93
C ASN A 374 -23.96 -9.70 18.49
N LYS A 375 -24.31 -9.13 19.65
CA LYS A 375 -23.62 -7.95 20.22
C LYS A 375 -22.11 -8.15 20.34
N THR A 376 -21.68 -9.28 20.90
CA THR A 376 -20.25 -9.56 21.11
C THR A 376 -19.49 -9.61 19.79
N GLU A 377 -20.03 -10.33 18.81
CA GLU A 377 -19.41 -10.49 17.48
C GLU A 377 -19.28 -9.15 16.75
N ILE A 378 -20.32 -8.31 16.79
CA ILE A 378 -20.31 -6.97 16.20
C ILE A 378 -19.24 -6.09 16.85
N ILE A 379 -19.15 -6.11 18.19
CA ILE A 379 -18.16 -5.32 18.92
C ILE A 379 -16.74 -5.77 18.56
N ASP A 380 -16.50 -7.07 18.52
CA ASP A 380 -15.21 -7.62 18.12
C ASP A 380 -14.87 -7.22 16.68
N GLU A 381 -15.82 -7.34 15.74
CA GLU A 381 -15.66 -6.91 14.35
C GLU A 381 -15.31 -5.42 14.23
N LEU A 382 -16.00 -4.55 14.98
CA LEU A 382 -15.74 -3.10 14.98
C LEU A 382 -14.36 -2.76 15.58
N TYR A 383 -13.94 -3.44 16.65
CA TYR A 383 -12.59 -3.27 17.20
C TYR A 383 -11.49 -3.67 16.21
N GLN A 384 -11.77 -4.66 15.36
CA GLN A 384 -10.82 -5.11 14.36
C GLN A 384 -10.61 -4.10 13.21
N LEU A 385 -11.55 -3.17 12.99
CA LEU A 385 -11.39 -2.09 11.99
C LEU A 385 -10.16 -1.21 12.24
N GLY A 386 -9.81 -0.95 13.51
CA GLY A 386 -8.60 -0.19 13.83
C GLY A 386 -7.31 -0.85 13.33
N ASN A 387 -7.34 -2.16 13.07
CA ASN A 387 -6.19 -2.92 12.58
C ASN A 387 -6.14 -3.03 11.04
N PHE A 388 -7.29 -3.14 10.37
CA PHE A 388 -7.31 -3.43 8.92
C PHE A 388 -8.38 -2.70 8.10
N GLY A 389 -9.24 -1.90 8.72
CA GLY A 389 -10.26 -1.12 8.03
C GLY A 389 -9.65 -0.31 6.88
N LEU A 390 -10.26 -0.42 5.70
CA LEU A 390 -9.88 0.32 4.50
C LEU A 390 -11.03 1.26 4.12
N CYS A 391 -10.71 2.51 3.83
CA CYS A 391 -11.67 3.43 3.22
C CYS A 391 -11.98 2.96 1.79
N ARG A 392 -13.26 2.84 1.45
CA ARG A 392 -13.72 2.34 0.15
C ARG A 392 -13.19 3.18 -1.01
N ALA A 393 -13.17 4.50 -0.88
CA ALA A 393 -12.60 5.40 -1.89
C ALA A 393 -11.13 5.06 -2.22
N HIS A 394 -10.32 4.82 -1.18
CA HIS A 394 -8.93 4.42 -1.37
C HIS A 394 -8.81 3.04 -2.02
N ALA A 395 -9.68 2.09 -1.62
CA ALA A 395 -9.76 0.76 -2.23
C ALA A 395 -10.08 0.83 -3.72
N VAL A 396 -11.01 1.72 -4.12
CA VAL A 396 -11.40 1.91 -5.52
C VAL A 396 -10.21 2.34 -6.36
N ASN A 397 -9.45 3.35 -5.92
CA ASN A 397 -8.26 3.81 -6.67
C ASN A 397 -7.19 2.72 -6.78
N LEU A 398 -6.91 1.98 -5.70
CA LEU A 398 -5.95 0.88 -5.74
C LEU A 398 -6.43 -0.26 -6.64
N GLY A 399 -7.70 -0.65 -6.55
CA GLY A 399 -8.28 -1.71 -7.39
C GLY A 399 -8.28 -1.34 -8.87
N ARG A 400 -8.64 -0.10 -9.21
CA ARG A 400 -8.54 0.44 -10.58
C ARG A 400 -7.11 0.42 -11.10
N LEU A 401 -6.13 0.83 -10.29
CA LEU A 401 -4.71 0.78 -10.66
C LEU A 401 -4.23 -0.65 -10.92
N ILE A 402 -4.60 -1.60 -10.04
CA ILE A 402 -4.27 -3.02 -10.21
C ILE A 402 -4.88 -3.57 -11.50
N TRP A 403 -6.16 -3.28 -11.75
CA TRP A 403 -6.86 -3.70 -12.95
C TRP A 403 -6.23 -3.14 -14.23
N ALA A 404 -5.95 -1.84 -14.26
CA ALA A 404 -5.31 -1.18 -15.40
C ALA A 404 -3.91 -1.77 -15.69
N LEU A 405 -3.12 -2.03 -14.65
CA LEU A 405 -1.81 -2.68 -14.79
C LEU A 405 -1.93 -4.12 -15.29
N ALA A 406 -2.89 -4.89 -14.79
CA ALA A 406 -3.17 -6.25 -15.26
C ALA A 406 -3.62 -6.25 -16.72
N TYR A 407 -4.47 -5.30 -17.11
CA TYR A 407 -4.89 -5.10 -18.49
C TYR A 407 -3.70 -4.79 -19.40
N GLN A 408 -2.86 -3.82 -19.02
CA GLN A 408 -1.67 -3.48 -19.79
C GLN A 408 -0.67 -4.64 -19.86
N LYS A 409 -0.58 -5.48 -18.82
CA LYS A 409 0.24 -6.70 -18.88
C LYS A 409 -0.32 -7.74 -19.86
N ALA A 410 -1.64 -7.93 -19.89
CA ALA A 410 -2.30 -8.90 -20.75
C ALA A 410 -2.22 -8.51 -22.24
N HIS A 411 -2.42 -7.23 -22.54
CA HIS A 411 -2.52 -6.73 -23.91
C HIS A 411 -1.22 -6.13 -24.46
N ASN A 412 -0.39 -5.52 -23.60
CA ASN A 412 0.85 -4.83 -23.97
C ASN A 412 2.06 -5.31 -23.14
N PRO A 413 2.37 -6.63 -23.12
CA PRO A 413 3.36 -7.21 -22.20
C PRO A 413 4.77 -6.64 -22.36
N LYS A 414 5.20 -6.34 -23.60
CA LYS A 414 6.53 -5.80 -23.87
C LYS A 414 6.66 -4.36 -23.30
N PRO A 415 5.85 -3.36 -23.68
CA PRO A 415 5.85 -2.05 -23.01
C PRO A 415 5.70 -2.14 -21.49
N PHE A 416 4.82 -3.02 -21.00
CA PHE A 416 4.57 -3.21 -19.57
C PHE A 416 5.84 -3.52 -18.77
N TRP A 417 6.64 -4.48 -19.23
CA TRP A 417 7.85 -4.89 -18.53
C TRP A 417 8.99 -3.86 -18.64
N ALA A 418 9.08 -3.12 -19.74
CA ALA A 418 10.02 -2.01 -19.85
C ALA A 418 9.71 -0.91 -18.83
N ALA A 419 8.45 -0.47 -18.79
CA ALA A 419 7.96 0.53 -17.84
C ALA A 419 8.13 0.05 -16.38
N TYR A 420 7.83 -1.22 -16.09
CA TYR A 420 8.04 -1.79 -14.76
C TYR A 420 9.51 -1.72 -14.34
N LEU A 421 10.44 -2.18 -15.19
CA LEU A 421 11.85 -2.24 -14.84
C LEU A 421 12.47 -0.86 -14.63
N LYS A 422 11.93 0.17 -15.30
CA LYS A 422 12.31 1.59 -15.17
C LYS A 422 11.78 2.22 -13.89
N HIS A 423 10.51 1.98 -13.55
CA HIS A 423 9.81 2.76 -12.53
C HIS A 423 9.53 2.02 -11.21
N CYS A 424 9.51 0.70 -11.22
CA CYS A 424 8.95 -0.09 -10.14
C CYS A 424 10.01 -0.85 -9.32
N GLU A 425 9.66 -1.04 -8.05
CA GLU A 425 10.31 -1.95 -7.12
C GLU A 425 9.22 -2.86 -6.57
N GLY A 426 9.44 -4.17 -6.61
CA GLY A 426 8.43 -5.12 -6.20
C GLY A 426 8.84 -6.05 -5.08
N SER A 427 7.95 -7.00 -4.80
CA SER A 427 8.12 -7.95 -3.70
C SER A 427 9.19 -9.02 -3.97
N TYR A 428 9.48 -9.31 -5.24
CA TYR A 428 10.37 -10.39 -5.65
C TYR A 428 11.79 -9.88 -5.93
N ARG A 429 12.75 -10.81 -5.97
CA ARG A 429 14.14 -10.50 -6.36
C ARG A 429 14.17 -9.95 -7.79
N ARG A 430 15.10 -9.01 -8.05
CA ARG A 430 15.21 -8.32 -9.35
C ARG A 430 15.35 -9.25 -10.55
N TRP A 431 15.96 -10.44 -10.40
CA TRP A 431 16.07 -11.42 -11.49
C TRP A 431 14.71 -11.88 -12.01
N VAL A 432 13.68 -11.95 -11.16
CA VAL A 432 12.33 -12.41 -11.52
C VAL A 432 11.75 -11.50 -12.59
N TYR A 433 11.76 -10.19 -12.36
CA TYR A 433 11.21 -9.21 -13.29
C TYR A 433 11.99 -9.13 -14.60
N LYS A 434 13.31 -9.29 -14.54
CA LYS A 434 14.14 -9.36 -15.74
C LYS A 434 13.88 -10.63 -16.53
N ASN A 435 13.63 -11.75 -15.84
CA ASN A 435 13.25 -12.99 -16.48
C ASN A 435 11.89 -12.90 -17.17
N GLU A 436 10.91 -12.28 -16.52
CA GLU A 436 9.60 -12.05 -17.14
C GLU A 436 9.67 -11.04 -18.29
N ALA A 437 10.52 -10.01 -18.21
CA ALA A 437 10.76 -9.10 -19.33
C ALA A 437 11.35 -9.83 -20.55
N LYS A 438 12.33 -10.72 -20.34
CA LYS A 438 12.87 -11.58 -21.41
C LYS A 438 11.78 -12.45 -22.05
N ARG A 439 10.93 -13.08 -21.21
CA ARG A 439 9.78 -13.87 -21.68
C ARG A 439 8.76 -13.07 -22.48
N ALA A 440 8.62 -11.77 -22.18
CA ALA A 440 7.81 -10.85 -22.96
C ALA A 440 8.48 -10.36 -24.25
N GLY A 441 9.67 -10.86 -24.59
CA GLY A 441 10.38 -10.55 -25.83
C GLY A 441 11.35 -9.38 -25.75
N TRP A 442 11.84 -9.02 -24.55
CA TRP A 442 12.94 -8.07 -24.39
C TRP A 442 14.31 -8.73 -24.45
N ASP A 443 15.23 -8.09 -25.17
CA ASP A 443 16.64 -8.15 -24.83
C ASP A 443 16.90 -7.13 -23.70
N LEU A 444 17.56 -7.56 -22.62
CA LEU A 444 17.83 -6.67 -21.50
C LEU A 444 18.81 -5.54 -21.87
N ARG A 445 19.62 -5.69 -22.92
CA ARG A 445 20.50 -4.62 -23.45
C ARG A 445 19.71 -3.45 -23.99
N ASP A 446 18.58 -3.72 -24.66
CA ASP A 446 17.68 -2.69 -25.18
C ASP A 446 17.08 -1.85 -24.05
N LEU A 447 17.01 -2.41 -22.84
CA LEU A 447 16.57 -1.75 -21.62
C LEU A 447 17.72 -1.14 -20.81
N GLY A 448 18.92 -1.03 -21.40
CA GLY A 448 20.09 -0.41 -20.78
C GLY A 448 20.84 -1.29 -19.78
N TYR A 449 20.57 -2.60 -19.75
CA TYR A 449 21.28 -3.52 -18.86
C TYR A 449 22.45 -4.20 -19.56
N ASN A 450 23.66 -3.87 -19.13
CA ASN A 450 24.87 -4.52 -19.61
C ASN A 450 25.07 -5.89 -18.96
N TYR A 451 25.32 -6.92 -19.76
CA TYR A 451 25.76 -8.25 -19.32
C TYR A 451 26.89 -8.76 -20.23
N SER A 452 27.44 -9.93 -19.91
CA SER A 452 28.66 -10.43 -20.55
C SER A 452 28.35 -10.89 -21.98
N LEU A 453 29.26 -10.63 -22.93
CA LEU A 453 29.18 -11.24 -24.27
C LEU A 453 29.57 -12.74 -24.27
N LEU A 454 30.05 -13.26 -23.14
CA LEU A 454 30.52 -14.63 -23.00
C LEU A 454 29.39 -15.68 -22.85
N ASN A 455 28.12 -15.25 -22.79
CA ASN A 455 26.95 -16.12 -22.60
C ASN A 455 27.06 -17.11 -21.42
N ASP A 456 27.67 -16.67 -20.31
CA ASP A 456 27.73 -17.45 -19.06
C ASP A 456 26.72 -16.90 -18.06
N SER A 457 25.51 -17.47 -18.09
CA SER A 457 24.39 -17.06 -17.23
C SER A 457 24.67 -17.21 -15.74
N ILE A 458 25.54 -18.16 -15.33
CA ILE A 458 25.90 -18.38 -13.94
C ILE A 458 26.83 -17.26 -13.47
N TYR A 459 27.85 -16.95 -14.26
CA TYR A 459 28.73 -15.81 -14.01
C TYR A 459 27.94 -14.49 -13.92
N GLU A 460 27.02 -14.28 -14.85
CA GLU A 460 26.18 -13.08 -14.88
C GLU A 460 25.30 -12.95 -13.65
N TYR A 461 24.62 -14.03 -13.25
CA TYR A 461 23.83 -14.02 -12.03
C TYR A 461 24.69 -13.68 -10.81
N ARG A 462 25.90 -14.22 -10.71
CA ARG A 462 26.82 -13.91 -9.60
C ARG A 462 27.25 -12.44 -9.58
N LYS A 463 27.56 -11.87 -10.75
CA LYS A 463 28.09 -10.51 -10.87
C LYS A 463 27.00 -9.45 -10.78
N TYR A 464 25.87 -9.67 -11.43
CA TYR A 464 24.83 -8.67 -11.64
C TYR A 464 23.54 -8.99 -10.89
N GLY A 465 23.36 -10.23 -10.41
CA GLY A 465 22.13 -10.71 -9.77
C GLY A 465 21.02 -11.09 -10.76
N TRP A 466 21.34 -11.26 -12.04
CA TRP A 466 20.45 -11.64 -13.15
C TRP A 466 21.30 -12.05 -14.37
N TRP A 467 20.70 -12.66 -15.39
CA TRP A 467 21.38 -13.13 -16.60
C TRP A 467 20.64 -12.71 -17.87
N GLY A 468 21.38 -12.56 -18.96
CA GLY A 468 20.88 -12.13 -20.27
C GLY A 468 20.30 -13.25 -21.13
N ASP A 469 20.77 -14.48 -20.98
CA ASP A 469 20.34 -15.62 -21.79
C ASP A 469 18.83 -15.88 -21.68
N GLN A 470 18.20 -16.34 -22.76
CA GLN A 470 16.76 -16.59 -22.82
C GLN A 470 16.36 -17.80 -21.97
N GLU A 471 17.25 -18.79 -21.87
CA GLU A 471 16.99 -19.97 -21.04
C GLU A 471 17.11 -19.65 -19.55
N PHE A 472 16.36 -20.42 -18.75
CA PHE A 472 16.52 -20.38 -17.31
C PHE A 472 17.85 -21.02 -16.93
N LEU A 473 18.42 -20.64 -15.77
CA LEU A 473 19.61 -21.30 -15.26
C LEU A 473 19.41 -22.82 -15.19
N SER A 474 20.44 -23.58 -15.54
CA SER A 474 20.38 -25.04 -15.52
C SER A 474 20.37 -25.61 -14.09
N GLY A 475 19.89 -26.85 -13.95
CA GLY A 475 19.88 -27.58 -12.67
C GLY A 475 18.66 -27.31 -11.78
N PHE A 476 17.79 -26.35 -12.11
CA PHE A 476 16.56 -26.10 -11.36
C PHE A 476 15.40 -26.95 -11.87
N TYR A 477 14.59 -27.49 -10.96
CA TYR A 477 13.47 -28.38 -11.29
C TYR A 477 12.44 -28.48 -10.17
N CYS A 478 11.26 -29.01 -10.52
CA CYS A 478 10.27 -29.53 -9.58
C CYS A 478 9.67 -30.79 -10.22
N SER A 479 9.90 -31.95 -9.63
CA SER A 479 9.49 -33.25 -10.17
C SER A 479 8.62 -34.00 -9.17
N ASN A 480 7.58 -34.67 -9.67
CA ASN A 480 6.82 -35.62 -8.87
C ASN A 480 7.65 -36.90 -8.72
N GLN A 481 7.88 -37.33 -7.49
CA GLN A 481 8.59 -38.56 -7.18
C GLN A 481 7.60 -39.73 -7.03
N TYR A 482 6.57 -39.56 -6.19
CA TYR A 482 5.52 -40.56 -5.96
C TYR A 482 4.32 -39.94 -5.23
N LEU A 483 3.10 -40.24 -5.70
CA LEU A 483 1.84 -39.68 -5.17
C LEU A 483 1.88 -38.14 -5.07
N ASP A 484 1.79 -37.61 -3.84
CA ASP A 484 1.81 -36.19 -3.52
C ASP A 484 3.23 -35.68 -3.21
N ARG A 485 4.27 -36.53 -3.30
CA ARG A 485 5.64 -36.18 -2.92
C ARG A 485 6.42 -35.62 -4.09
N PHE A 486 6.92 -34.41 -3.91
CA PHE A 486 7.71 -33.69 -4.90
C PHE A 486 9.13 -33.44 -4.38
N GLU A 487 10.08 -33.53 -5.30
CA GLU A 487 11.44 -33.04 -5.11
C GLU A 487 11.62 -31.76 -5.92
N PHE A 488 12.35 -30.81 -5.37
CA PHE A 488 12.58 -29.54 -6.03
C PHE A 488 13.97 -29.00 -5.75
N ALA A 489 14.48 -28.24 -6.71
CA ALA A 489 15.59 -27.33 -6.56
C ALA A 489 15.22 -26.03 -7.28
N GLY A 490 15.16 -24.92 -6.54
CA GLY A 490 14.66 -23.65 -7.08
C GLY A 490 15.49 -22.45 -6.63
N LEU A 491 15.56 -21.45 -7.51
CA LEU A 491 16.19 -20.16 -7.25
C LEU A 491 15.23 -19.28 -6.43
N VAL A 492 15.69 -18.69 -5.33
CA VAL A 492 14.85 -17.91 -4.43
C VAL A 492 14.31 -16.66 -5.16
N ALA A 493 12.99 -16.61 -5.34
CA ALA A 493 12.28 -15.49 -5.95
C ALA A 493 11.75 -14.52 -4.87
N ASN A 494 11.18 -15.03 -3.78
CA ASN A 494 10.71 -14.27 -2.63
C ASN A 494 10.72 -15.16 -1.37
N GLY A 495 10.69 -14.54 -0.19
CA GLY A 495 10.45 -15.24 1.05
C GLY A 495 9.87 -14.35 2.16
N ARG A 496 9.26 -14.98 3.16
CA ARG A 496 8.85 -14.31 4.41
C ARG A 496 8.83 -15.30 5.57
N VAL A 497 9.48 -14.92 6.68
CA VAL A 497 9.45 -15.68 7.93
C VAL A 497 8.39 -15.07 8.86
N PHE A 498 7.52 -15.93 9.39
CA PHE A 498 6.51 -15.60 10.37
C PHE A 498 6.80 -16.31 11.68
N LYS A 499 6.50 -15.63 12.80
CA LYS A 499 6.52 -16.23 14.13
C LYS A 499 5.07 -16.50 14.53
N GLY A 500 4.70 -17.76 14.64
CA GLY A 500 3.36 -18.18 15.05
C GLY A 500 3.20 -18.27 16.57
N GLU A 501 1.98 -18.61 17.00
CA GLU A 501 1.63 -18.86 18.40
C GLU A 501 2.47 -20.01 18.99
N GLY A 502 2.90 -19.84 20.24
CA GLY A 502 3.85 -20.76 20.89
C GLY A 502 5.32 -20.57 20.46
N GLY A 503 5.64 -19.49 19.74
CA GLY A 503 7.02 -19.12 19.38
C GLY A 503 7.64 -19.92 18.23
N LYS A 504 6.87 -20.82 17.59
CA LYS A 504 7.31 -21.60 16.42
C LYS A 504 7.33 -20.72 15.17
N TYR A 505 8.37 -20.87 14.36
CA TYR A 505 8.51 -20.14 13.11
C TYR A 505 8.00 -20.94 11.92
N ILE A 506 7.52 -20.23 10.91
CA ILE A 506 7.13 -20.75 9.60
C ILE A 506 7.74 -19.84 8.55
N THR A 507 8.26 -20.43 7.48
CA THR A 507 8.78 -19.65 6.34
C THR A 507 8.01 -19.99 5.09
N PHE A 508 7.49 -18.96 4.42
CA PHE A 508 6.95 -19.07 3.06
C PHE A 508 8.02 -18.63 2.08
N LEU A 509 8.18 -19.40 0.99
CA LEU A 509 9.11 -19.08 -0.08
C LEU A 509 8.39 -19.20 -1.41
N THR A 510 8.75 -18.35 -2.37
CA THR A 510 8.47 -18.60 -3.78
C THR A 510 9.81 -18.85 -4.46
N LEU A 511 9.93 -19.94 -5.21
CA LEU A 511 11.12 -20.30 -5.96
C LEU A 511 10.82 -20.30 -7.46
N GLY A 512 11.78 -19.85 -8.28
CA GLY A 512 11.79 -20.14 -9.71
C GLY A 512 12.45 -21.49 -9.99
N VAL A 513 11.76 -22.33 -10.76
CA VAL A 513 12.24 -23.66 -11.17
C VAL A 513 12.35 -23.78 -12.70
N GLY A 514 12.24 -22.66 -13.39
CA GLY A 514 12.25 -22.57 -14.84
C GLY A 514 11.63 -21.27 -15.31
N ASN A 515 11.69 -21.01 -16.61
CA ASN A 515 11.11 -19.81 -17.22
C ASN A 515 9.60 -19.74 -16.98
N GLY A 516 9.16 -18.71 -16.25
CA GLY A 516 7.75 -18.49 -15.87
C GLY A 516 7.19 -19.55 -14.91
N LYS A 517 8.03 -20.45 -14.40
CA LYS A 517 7.63 -21.54 -13.51
C LYS A 517 8.05 -21.20 -12.09
N TYR A 518 7.06 -20.85 -11.28
CA TYR A 518 7.27 -20.50 -9.87
C TYR A 518 6.48 -21.45 -8.97
N ILE A 519 7.13 -21.98 -7.94
CA ILE A 519 6.52 -22.83 -6.92
C ILE A 519 6.52 -22.12 -5.57
N ASP A 520 5.43 -22.28 -4.83
CA ASP A 520 5.29 -21.77 -3.47
C ASP A 520 5.60 -22.90 -2.47
N LEU A 521 6.39 -22.59 -1.44
CA LEU A 521 6.81 -23.53 -0.39
C LEU A 521 6.34 -23.07 0.99
N LEU A 522 5.99 -24.03 1.82
CA LEU A 522 5.78 -23.87 3.26
C LEU A 522 6.83 -24.67 4.03
N VAL A 523 7.71 -23.98 4.76
CA VAL A 523 8.75 -24.60 5.58
C VAL A 523 8.44 -24.42 7.07
N LYS A 524 8.49 -25.51 7.83
CA LYS A 524 8.40 -25.48 9.30
C LYS A 524 9.76 -25.03 9.87
N GLY A 525 9.81 -23.83 10.44
CA GLY A 525 11.03 -23.21 10.95
C GLY A 525 11.48 -21.97 10.16
N PRO A 526 12.44 -21.20 10.70
CA PRO A 526 12.99 -20.03 10.03
C PRO A 526 14.01 -20.46 8.95
N VAL A 527 13.94 -19.87 7.76
CA VAL A 527 14.93 -20.06 6.68
C VAL A 527 15.65 -18.74 6.40
N ALA A 528 16.98 -18.76 6.37
CA ALA A 528 17.82 -17.60 6.08
C ALA A 528 17.88 -17.28 4.56
N TYR A 529 16.73 -17.19 3.90
CA TYR A 529 16.64 -17.07 2.43
C TYR A 529 17.26 -15.81 1.83
N HIS A 530 17.62 -14.80 2.64
CA HIS A 530 18.35 -13.62 2.18
C HIS A 530 19.84 -13.89 1.95
N ASP A 531 20.40 -14.86 2.67
CA ASP A 531 21.83 -15.16 2.65
C ASP A 531 22.20 -16.23 1.62
N TYR A 532 21.20 -16.86 0.99
CA TYR A 532 21.36 -17.95 0.03
C TYR A 532 20.61 -17.68 -1.28
N ASP A 533 20.94 -18.45 -2.32
CA ASP A 533 20.37 -18.30 -3.66
C ASP A 533 19.42 -19.43 -4.01
N VAL A 534 19.75 -20.66 -3.60
CA VAL A 534 19.03 -21.87 -3.97
C VAL A 534 18.42 -22.51 -2.74
N VAL A 535 17.20 -23.02 -2.90
CA VAL A 535 16.56 -23.90 -1.92
C VAL A 535 16.18 -25.20 -2.63
N CYS A 536 16.66 -26.32 -2.08
CA CYS A 536 16.33 -27.64 -2.56
C CYS A 536 15.78 -28.52 -1.42
N GLY A 537 14.98 -29.52 -1.77
CA GLY A 537 14.38 -30.39 -0.78
C GLY A 537 13.25 -31.25 -1.33
N VAL A 538 12.53 -31.84 -0.39
CA VAL A 538 11.36 -32.68 -0.66
C VAL A 538 10.18 -32.24 0.20
N GLY A 539 8.99 -32.37 -0.35
CA GLY A 539 7.76 -32.04 0.35
C GLY A 539 6.55 -32.69 -0.29
N LYS A 540 5.38 -32.37 0.27
CA LYS A 540 4.10 -32.82 -0.25
C LYS A 540 3.34 -31.66 -0.86
N VAL A 541 2.82 -31.83 -2.08
CA VAL A 541 1.93 -30.85 -2.68
C VAL A 541 0.62 -30.81 -1.91
N LYS A 542 0.19 -29.61 -1.59
CA LYS A 542 -1.08 -29.30 -0.94
C LYS A 542 -1.81 -28.27 -1.81
N THR A 543 -3.12 -28.44 -1.90
CA THR A 543 -4.01 -27.49 -2.57
C THR A 543 -4.91 -26.86 -1.52
N SER A 544 -5.03 -25.54 -1.54
CA SER A 544 -5.96 -24.79 -0.70
C SER A 544 -6.29 -23.48 -1.41
N ASN A 545 -7.59 -23.16 -1.50
CA ASN A 545 -8.14 -21.89 -1.99
C ASN A 545 -7.60 -21.55 -3.39
N GLY A 546 -7.74 -22.49 -4.34
CA GLY A 546 -7.27 -22.34 -5.71
C GLY A 546 -5.74 -22.24 -5.87
N SER A 547 -4.96 -22.45 -4.79
CA SER A 547 -3.50 -22.36 -4.81
C SER A 547 -2.85 -23.68 -4.43
N GLN A 548 -1.83 -24.08 -5.19
CA GLN A 548 -0.94 -25.19 -4.85
C GLN A 548 0.35 -24.68 -4.20
N TYR A 549 0.81 -25.40 -3.19
CA TYR A 549 2.11 -25.16 -2.55
C TYR A 549 2.69 -26.48 -2.04
N ILE A 550 4.01 -26.51 -1.79
CA ILE A 550 4.69 -27.69 -1.26
C ILE A 550 4.91 -27.51 0.24
N GLU A 551 4.25 -28.33 1.05
CA GLU A 551 4.57 -28.48 2.47
C GLU A 551 5.88 -29.26 2.61
N CYS A 552 6.94 -28.55 2.98
CA CYS A 552 8.30 -29.09 2.99
C CYS A 552 8.53 -29.97 4.22
N GLN A 553 9.16 -31.12 4.00
CA GLN A 553 9.62 -32.00 5.08
C GLN A 553 11.05 -31.64 5.50
N ASN A 554 11.93 -31.47 4.51
CA ASN A 554 13.33 -31.08 4.69
C ASN A 554 13.71 -30.09 3.60
N VAL A 555 14.43 -29.03 3.96
CA VAL A 555 14.99 -28.06 3.01
C VAL A 555 16.46 -27.81 3.30
N ARG A 556 17.24 -27.60 2.24
CA ARG A 556 18.61 -27.13 2.30
C ARG A 556 18.70 -25.80 1.58
N THR A 557 19.49 -24.88 2.13
CA THR A 557 19.78 -23.59 1.52
C THR A 557 21.23 -23.59 1.03
N LEU A 558 21.45 -23.20 -0.22
CA LEU A 558 22.75 -23.24 -0.87
C LEU A 558 23.04 -21.91 -1.56
N LYS A 559 24.33 -21.56 -1.62
CA LYS A 559 24.83 -20.59 -2.59
C LYS A 559 24.81 -21.24 -3.97
N LEU A 560 24.58 -20.45 -5.02
CA LEU A 560 24.47 -20.97 -6.38
C LEU A 560 25.71 -21.80 -6.80
N GLU A 561 26.91 -21.35 -6.44
CA GLU A 561 28.18 -22.03 -6.73
C GLU A 561 28.23 -23.44 -6.16
N LYS A 562 27.83 -23.60 -4.89
CA LYS A 562 27.81 -24.90 -4.21
C LYS A 562 26.76 -25.84 -4.79
N PHE A 563 25.67 -25.27 -5.31
CA PHE A 563 24.61 -26.04 -5.93
C PHE A 563 25.04 -26.61 -7.29
N ILE A 564 25.73 -25.81 -8.10
CA ILE A 564 26.17 -26.24 -9.43
C ILE A 564 27.37 -27.20 -9.35
N SER A 565 28.19 -27.11 -8.29
CA SER A 565 29.31 -28.03 -8.06
C SER A 565 28.92 -29.37 -7.43
N ALA A 566 27.66 -29.52 -7.00
CA ALA A 566 27.13 -30.69 -6.31
C ALA A 566 26.29 -31.53 -7.26
#